data_AF-A0A2T4NN91-F1
#
_entry.id   AF-A0A2T4NN91-F1
#
_cell.length_a   1.000
_cell.length_b   1.000
_cell.length_c   1.000
_cell.angle_alpha   90.00
_cell.angle_beta   90.00
_cell.angle_gamma   90.00
#
_symmetry.space_group_name_H-M   'P 1'
#
loop_
_entity.id
_entity.type
_entity.pdbx_description
1 polymer ?
#
loop_
_entity_poly.entity_id
_entity_poly.type
_entity_poly.pdbx_seq_one_letter_code
_entity_poly.pdbx_strand_id
1 'polypeptide(L)'
;MSDSDLTVDYDFLADCERKLGQLKKTFEDIENRRDDMEKHWGSGEIAEVMEDFVDNWDDYRTRLVESLTSVGELVAGTKKAFVSLDDELAKQNKKKQKK
;
A
#
# COMPACT_ATOMS: atom_id res chain seq x y z
N MET A 1 15.87 32.74 10.30
CA MET A 1 14.69 31.87 10.17
C MET A 1 15.20 30.63 9.48
N SER A 2 15.19 29.49 10.16
CA SER A 2 15.67 28.22 9.60
C SER A 2 14.80 27.92 8.36
N ASP A 3 15.36 28.05 7.16
CA ASP A 3 14.77 27.40 5.99
C ASP A 3 14.63 25.93 6.38
N SER A 4 13.39 25.44 6.39
CA SER A 4 13.18 24.02 6.64
C SER A 4 13.78 23.28 5.46
N ASP A 5 14.84 22.51 5.72
CA ASP A 5 15.55 21.64 4.77
C ASP A 5 14.69 20.44 4.31
N LEU A 6 13.37 20.57 4.40
CA LEU A 6 12.43 19.51 4.13
C LEU A 6 12.08 19.51 2.65
N THR A 7 12.88 18.81 1.86
CA THR A 7 12.58 18.57 0.45
C THR A 7 11.66 17.35 0.34
N VAL A 8 10.48 17.53 -0.25
CA VAL A 8 9.51 16.45 -0.47
C VAL A 8 9.65 15.93 -1.89
N ASP A 9 9.96 14.64 -2.01
CA ASP A 9 10.00 13.95 -3.30
C ASP A 9 8.61 13.37 -3.62
N TYR A 10 7.81 14.15 -4.35
CA TYR A 10 6.46 13.75 -4.75
C TYR A 10 6.44 12.56 -5.72
N ASP A 11 7.47 12.43 -6.56
CA ASP A 11 7.58 11.33 -7.52
C ASP A 11 7.84 10.02 -6.77
N PHE A 12 8.73 10.05 -5.77
CA PHE A 12 8.95 8.91 -4.89
C PHE A 12 7.68 8.48 -4.15
N LEU A 13 6.90 9.43 -3.62
CA LEU A 13 5.63 9.11 -2.95
C LEU A 13 4.62 8.49 -3.92
N ALA A 14 4.50 9.02 -5.14
CA ALA A 14 3.63 8.43 -6.17
C ALA A 14 4.09 7.02 -6.60
N ASP A 15 5.40 6.81 -6.69
CA ASP A 15 5.98 5.51 -6.99
C ASP A 15 5.73 4.49 -5.86
N CYS A 16 5.79 4.93 -4.61
CA CYS A 16 5.44 4.11 -3.46
C CYS A 16 3.96 3.70 -3.49
N GLU A 17 3.03 4.64 -3.72
CA GLU A 17 1.60 4.35 -3.87
C GLU A 17 1.36 3.28 -4.95
N ARG A 18 1.99 3.44 -6.13
CA ARG A 18 1.88 2.49 -7.24
C ARG A 18 2.40 1.10 -6.85
N LYS A 19 3.60 1.02 -6.26
CA LYS A 19 4.23 -0.25 -5.90
C LYS A 19 3.47 -0.98 -4.80
N LEU A 20 3.00 -0.26 -3.78
CA LEU A 20 2.19 -0.83 -2.70
C LEU A 20 0.86 -1.37 -3.23
N GLY A 21 0.20 -0.62 -4.13
CA GLY A 21 -1.02 -1.10 -4.80
C GLY A 21 -0.79 -2.34 -5.66
N GLN A 22 0.33 -2.40 -6.40
CA GLN A 22 0.70 -3.58 -7.19
C GLN A 22 0.97 -4.81 -6.32
N LEU A 23 1.70 -4.64 -5.21
CA LEU A 23 1.97 -5.72 -4.26
C LEU A 23 0.68 -6.22 -3.63
N LYS A 24 -0.17 -5.31 -3.13
CA LYS A 24 -1.48 -5.66 -2.56
C LYS A 24 -2.29 -6.52 -3.51
N LYS A 25 -2.47 -6.05 -4.75
CA LYS A 25 -3.20 -6.81 -5.78
C LYS A 25 -2.58 -8.17 -6.06
N THR A 26 -1.25 -8.25 -6.12
CA THR A 26 -0.54 -9.52 -6.35
C THR A 26 -0.82 -10.52 -5.22
N PHE A 27 -0.83 -10.08 -3.96
CA PHE A 27 -1.14 -10.96 -2.83
C PHE A 27 -2.63 -11.34 -2.76
N GLU A 28 -3.54 -10.45 -3.12
CA GLU A 28 -4.96 -10.77 -3.29
C GLU A 28 -5.17 -11.81 -4.42
N ASP A 29 -4.48 -11.67 -5.54
CA ASP A 29 -4.59 -12.60 -6.68
C ASP A 29 -4.05 -14.01 -6.36
N ILE A 30 -3.14 -14.16 -5.39
CA ILE A 30 -2.63 -15.48 -4.97
C ILE A 30 -3.71 -16.30 -4.24
N GLU A 31 -4.57 -15.65 -3.45
CA GLU A 31 -5.69 -16.31 -2.77
C GLU A 31 -6.65 -16.97 -3.78
N ASN A 32 -6.99 -16.24 -4.85
CA ASN A 32 -7.84 -16.77 -5.91
C ASN A 32 -7.25 -18.05 -6.54
N ARG A 33 -5.92 -18.11 -6.70
CA ARG A 33 -5.23 -19.28 -7.29
C ARG A 33 -5.19 -20.48 -6.35
N ARG A 34 -5.18 -20.25 -5.05
CA ARG A 34 -5.22 -21.29 -4.01
C ARG A 34 -6.57 -22.00 -4.02
N ASP A 35 -7.66 -21.25 -4.05
CA ASP A 35 -9.02 -21.80 -4.13
C ASP A 35 -9.20 -22.67 -5.39
N ASP A 36 -8.59 -22.25 -6.50
CA ASP A 36 -8.57 -23.04 -7.73
C ASP A 36 -7.80 -24.37 -7.62
N MET A 37 -6.81 -24.44 -6.72
CA MET A 37 -5.90 -25.59 -6.55
C MET A 37 -6.39 -26.62 -5.55
N GLU A 38 -7.27 -26.24 -4.59
CA GLU A 38 -7.80 -27.10 -3.54
C GLU A 38 -8.31 -28.45 -4.09
N LYS A 39 -9.06 -28.40 -5.19
CA LYS A 39 -9.61 -29.58 -5.89
C LYS A 39 -8.56 -30.55 -6.45
N HIS A 40 -7.28 -30.17 -6.48
CA HIS A 40 -6.18 -30.94 -7.06
C HIS A 40 -5.27 -31.58 -6.02
N TRP A 41 -5.46 -31.33 -4.72
CA TRP A 41 -4.55 -31.84 -3.67
C TRP A 41 -4.70 -33.35 -3.40
N GLY A 42 -5.79 -33.96 -3.86
CA GLY A 42 -6.04 -35.39 -3.67
C GLY A 42 -6.71 -35.68 -2.33
N SER A 43 -6.31 -36.75 -1.65
CA SER A 43 -6.98 -37.23 -0.43
C SER A 43 -6.01 -37.78 0.60
N GLY A 44 -6.43 -37.79 1.86
CA GLY A 44 -5.66 -38.35 2.97
C GLY A 44 -4.65 -37.33 3.51
N GLU A 45 -3.56 -37.83 4.11
CA GLU A 45 -2.57 -37.04 4.84
C GLU A 45 -1.99 -35.87 4.03
N ILE A 46 -1.83 -36.02 2.70
CA ILE A 46 -1.34 -34.93 1.85
C ILE A 46 -2.35 -33.78 1.77
N ALA A 47 -3.64 -34.09 1.65
CA ALA A 47 -4.67 -33.05 1.56
C ALA A 47 -4.77 -32.28 2.88
N GLU A 48 -4.70 -32.98 4.02
CA GLU A 48 -4.71 -32.38 5.37
C GLU A 48 -3.51 -31.45 5.58
N VAL A 49 -2.29 -31.88 5.23
CA VAL A 49 -1.09 -31.02 5.35
C VAL A 49 -1.16 -29.81 4.41
N MET A 50 -1.77 -29.96 3.23
CA MET A 50 -1.97 -28.86 2.30
C MET A 50 -3.00 -27.85 2.80
N GLU A 51 -4.08 -28.32 3.45
CA GLU A 51 -5.08 -27.49 4.11
C GLU A 51 -4.43 -26.66 5.23
N ASP A 52 -3.70 -27.30 6.14
CA ASP A 52 -2.97 -26.62 7.23
C ASP A 52 -1.97 -25.57 6.69
N PHE A 53 -1.24 -25.90 5.63
CA PHE A 53 -0.31 -24.97 4.99
C PHE A 53 -1.05 -23.75 4.43
N VAL A 54 -2.18 -23.98 3.77
CA VAL A 54 -2.97 -22.95 3.11
C VAL A 54 -3.64 -22.02 4.11
N ASP A 55 -4.21 -22.56 5.18
CA ASP A 55 -4.82 -21.76 6.24
C ASP A 55 -3.79 -20.82 6.88
N ASN A 56 -2.62 -21.38 7.23
CA ASN A 56 -1.53 -20.59 7.78
C ASN A 56 -1.02 -19.54 6.79
N TRP A 57 -0.88 -19.90 5.51
CA TRP A 57 -0.52 -18.94 4.47
C TRP A 57 -1.53 -17.81 4.35
N ASP A 58 -2.83 -18.10 4.41
CA ASP A 58 -3.89 -17.10 4.28
C ASP A 58 -3.90 -16.09 5.42
N ASP A 59 -3.69 -16.55 6.66
CA ASP A 59 -3.52 -15.71 7.83
C ASP A 59 -2.36 -14.71 7.66
N TYR A 60 -1.19 -15.19 7.24
CA TYR A 60 -0.02 -14.33 7.05
C TYR A 60 -0.17 -13.40 5.86
N ARG A 61 -0.77 -13.87 4.77
CA ARG A 61 -1.07 -13.08 3.57
C ARG A 61 -2.04 -11.94 3.90
N THR A 62 -3.10 -12.21 4.66
CA THR A 62 -4.07 -11.20 5.10
C THR A 62 -3.38 -10.11 5.90
N ARG A 63 -2.57 -10.46 6.90
CA ARG A 63 -1.79 -9.49 7.70
C ARG A 63 -0.81 -8.67 6.83
N LEU A 64 -0.22 -9.28 5.80
CA LEU A 64 0.65 -8.58 4.87
C LEU A 64 -0.12 -7.57 4.02
N VAL A 65 -1.29 -7.94 3.50
CA VAL A 65 -2.18 -7.05 2.73
C VAL A 65 -2.67 -5.87 3.57
N GLU A 66 -3.03 -6.12 4.82
CA GLU A 66 -3.39 -5.06 5.78
C GLU A 66 -2.21 -4.11 6.03
N SER A 67 -1.01 -4.66 6.23
CA SER A 67 0.21 -3.86 6.42
C SER A 67 0.53 -3.00 5.20
N LEU A 68 0.43 -3.57 3.99
CA LEU A 68 0.61 -2.84 2.74
C LEU A 68 -0.42 -1.72 2.58
N THR A 69 -1.68 -1.98 2.97
CA THR A 69 -2.75 -0.97 2.94
C THR A 69 -2.43 0.17 3.91
N SER A 70 -2.06 -0.15 5.15
CA SER A 70 -1.72 0.85 6.17
C SER A 70 -0.54 1.73 5.74
N VAL A 71 0.54 1.14 5.22
CA VAL A 71 1.68 1.91 4.70
C VAL A 71 1.27 2.76 3.50
N GLY A 72 0.41 2.24 2.61
CA GLY A 72 -0.11 3.00 1.48
C GLY A 72 -0.91 4.23 1.91
N GLU A 73 -1.75 4.10 2.93
CA GLU A 73 -2.51 5.21 3.51
C GLU A 73 -1.60 6.28 4.13
N LEU A 74 -0.52 5.86 4.80
CA LEU A 74 0.48 6.79 5.33
C LEU A 74 1.17 7.58 4.21
N VAL A 75 1.63 6.91 3.15
CA VAL A 75 2.26 7.56 1.99
C VAL A 75 1.30 8.55 1.34
N ALA A 76 0.05 8.14 1.09
CA ALA A 76 -0.96 8.99 0.49
C ALA A 76 -1.33 10.18 1.39
N GLY A 77 -1.41 9.96 2.70
CA GLY A 77 -1.64 10.99 3.70
C GLY A 77 -0.51 12.02 3.71
N THR A 78 0.74 11.58 3.70
CA THR A 78 1.93 12.45 3.62
C THR A 78 1.92 13.27 2.34
N LYS A 79 1.72 12.65 1.18
CA LYS A 79 1.65 13.33 -0.12
C LYS A 79 0.56 14.41 -0.12
N LYS A 80 -0.65 14.08 0.35
CA LYS A 80 -1.78 15.00 0.42
C LYS A 80 -1.51 16.18 1.35
N ALA A 81 -0.89 15.94 2.51
CA ALA A 81 -0.55 16.99 3.46
C ALA A 81 0.40 18.02 2.85
N PHE A 82 1.44 17.57 2.15
CA PHE A 82 2.40 18.47 1.52
C PHE A 82 1.81 19.22 0.31
N VAL A 83 1.03 18.56 -0.54
CA VAL A 83 0.32 19.25 -1.64
C VAL A 83 -0.61 20.33 -1.11
N SER A 84 -1.36 20.05 -0.04
CA SER A 84 -2.25 21.04 0.58
C SER A 84 -1.48 22.22 1.15
N LEU A 85 -0.33 21.97 1.80
CA LEU A 85 0.53 23.01 2.33
C LEU A 85 1.08 23.91 1.22
N ASP A 86 1.59 23.32 0.13
CA ASP A 86 2.10 24.07 -1.03
C ASP A 86 1.02 24.93 -1.68
N ASP A 87 -0.20 24.40 -1.82
CA ASP A 87 -1.35 25.13 -2.35
C ASP A 87 -1.73 26.34 -1.48
N GLU A 88 -1.72 26.17 -0.15
CA GLU A 88 -1.99 27.25 0.80
C GLU A 88 -0.93 28.35 0.72
N LEU A 89 0.35 27.98 0.69
CA LEU A 89 1.46 28.90 0.55
C LEU A 89 1.41 29.66 -0.78
N ALA A 90 1.13 28.97 -1.88
CA ALA A 90 0.98 29.58 -3.21
C ALA A 90 -0.19 30.60 -3.24
N LYS A 91 -1.32 30.28 -2.60
CA LYS A 91 -2.47 31.20 -2.46
C LYS A 91 -2.11 32.44 -1.64
N GLN A 92 -1.36 32.28 -0.55
CA GLN A 92 -0.92 33.42 0.28
C GLN A 92 0.04 34.34 -0.49
N ASN A 93 0.99 33.78 -1.23
CA ASN A 93 1.93 34.57 -2.04
C ASN A 93 1.21 35.35 -3.16
N LYS A 94 0.25 34.73 -3.85
CA LYS A 94 -0.58 35.42 -4.86
C LYS A 94 -1.40 36.58 -4.27
N LYS A 95 -1.86 36.47 -3.01
CA LYS A 95 -2.57 37.56 -2.32
C LYS A 95 -1.64 38.72 -1.97
N LYS A 96 -0.39 38.43 -1.56
CA LYS A 96 0.62 39.46 -1.23
C LYS A 96 1.06 40.26 -2.47
N GLN A 97 1.17 39.63 -3.64
CA GLN A 97 1.55 40.32 -4.89
C GLN A 97 0.45 41.22 -5.49
N LYS A 98 -0.81 41.07 -5.04
CA LYS A 98 -1.95 41.89 -5.50
C LYS A 98 -2.23 43.12 -4.61
N LYS A 99 -1.49 43.27 -3.51
CA LYS A 99 -1.51 44.46 -2.64
C LYS A 99 -0.27 45.28 -2.88
#